data_AF-A0A220SX04-F1
#
_entry.id   AF-A0A220SX04-F1
#
_cell.length_a   1.000
_cell.length_b   1.000
_cell.length_c   1.000
_cell.angle_alpha   90.00
_cell.angle_beta   90.00
_cell.angle_gamma   90.00
#
_symmetry.space_group_name_H-M   'P 1'
#
loop_
_entity.id
_entity.type
_entity.pdbx_description
1 polymer ?
#
loop_
_entity_poly.entity_id
_entity_poly.type
_entity_poly.pdbx_seq_one_letter_code
_entity_poly.pdbx_strand_id
1 'polypeptide(L)'
;MSTSNTPESIDLDELSSSGLESNLEWLRKTLQRRAKHIQDDELKRRAVRWIQQSLQVPASTVSDYIDHQLSEMEAEYRMYDHDRVENGEDAFPDACEGCPHYGGGCPIITWRSPQEELDRIAESATDGTTFKREIRGLATLHDCHRIPTWITQWETRYEGLVEEGWDIYLSIEIDVGLMDSPGAEMKVDLSADDDGGGY
;
A
#
# COMPACT_ATOMS: atom_id res chain seq x y z
N MET A 1 -2.49 -35.76 23.42
CA MET A 1 -1.43 -34.90 22.85
C MET A 1 -2.11 -33.63 22.41
N SER A 2 -2.03 -32.59 23.25
CA SER A 2 -2.70 -31.32 23.01
C SER A 2 -1.82 -30.48 22.09
N THR A 3 -2.34 -30.13 20.91
CA THR A 3 -1.71 -29.16 20.01
C THR A 3 -1.97 -27.77 20.57
N SER A 4 -0.95 -27.17 21.17
CA SER A 4 -0.92 -25.76 21.51
C SER A 4 -0.92 -24.94 20.22
N ASN A 5 -2.06 -24.33 19.90
CA ASN A 5 -2.15 -23.21 18.95
C ASN A 5 -1.55 -21.98 19.62
N THR A 6 -0.26 -21.76 19.41
CA THR A 6 0.37 -20.47 19.65
C THR A 6 -0.14 -19.51 18.58
N PRO A 7 -0.66 -18.31 18.92
CA PRO A 7 -0.99 -17.32 17.90
C PRO A 7 0.31 -16.95 17.19
N GLU A 8 0.31 -17.05 15.85
CA GLU A 8 1.41 -16.60 14.99
C GLU A 8 1.82 -15.19 15.44
N SER A 9 2.99 -15.07 16.07
CA SER A 9 3.64 -13.79 16.28
C SER A 9 4.04 -13.30 14.90
N ILE A 10 3.16 -12.49 14.31
CA ILE A 10 3.38 -11.89 13.00
C ILE A 10 4.62 -11.01 13.11
N ASP A 11 5.64 -11.32 12.32
CA ASP A 11 6.87 -10.53 12.26
C ASP A 11 6.55 -9.21 11.55
N LEU A 12 6.29 -8.18 12.35
CA LEU A 12 5.91 -6.85 11.88
C LEU A 12 6.99 -6.22 10.99
N ASP A 13 8.26 -6.62 11.20
CA ASP A 13 9.40 -6.17 10.40
C ASP A 13 9.39 -6.80 9.00
N GLU A 14 8.94 -8.07 8.87
CA GLU A 14 8.81 -8.75 7.58
C GLU A 14 7.64 -8.19 6.76
N LEU A 15 6.52 -7.86 7.42
CA LEU A 15 5.38 -7.22 6.75
C LEU A 15 5.66 -5.78 6.35
N SER A 16 6.34 -4.99 7.18
CA SER A 16 6.80 -3.64 6.81
C SER A 16 7.76 -3.67 5.60
N SER A 17 8.48 -4.78 5.40
CA SER A 17 9.38 -5.00 4.27
C SER A 17 8.67 -5.47 2.98
N SER A 18 7.46 -6.06 3.10
CA SER A 18 6.73 -6.73 2.00
C SER A 18 6.10 -5.80 0.93
N GLY A 19 6.40 -4.50 0.96
CA GLY A 19 5.88 -3.50 0.01
C GLY A 19 4.50 -2.95 0.38
N LEU A 20 4.20 -1.75 -0.10
CA LEU A 20 3.02 -0.96 0.30
C LEU A 20 1.69 -1.69 0.02
N GLU A 21 1.62 -2.43 -1.08
CA GLU A 21 0.44 -3.21 -1.50
C GLU A 21 0.12 -4.35 -0.52
N SER A 22 1.12 -5.17 -0.19
CA SER A 22 1.02 -6.25 0.78
C SER A 22 0.61 -5.72 2.16
N ASN A 23 1.18 -4.58 2.55
CA ASN A 23 0.82 -3.88 3.78
C ASN A 23 -0.65 -3.44 3.79
N LEU A 24 -1.13 -2.79 2.73
CA LEU A 24 -2.53 -2.37 2.62
C LEU A 24 -3.51 -3.55 2.66
N GLU A 25 -3.22 -4.62 1.92
CA GLU A 25 -4.08 -5.79 1.89
C GLU A 25 -4.13 -6.47 3.27
N TRP A 26 -2.98 -6.64 3.91
CA TRP A 26 -2.90 -7.22 5.24
C TRP A 26 -3.63 -6.36 6.28
N LEU A 27 -3.38 -5.04 6.30
CA LEU A 27 -4.05 -4.10 7.20
C LEU A 27 -5.57 -4.13 6.99
N ARG A 28 -6.04 -4.17 5.73
CA ARG A 28 -7.47 -4.28 5.41
C ARG A 28 -8.09 -5.55 6.01
N LYS A 29 -7.49 -6.73 5.75
CA LYS A 29 -7.98 -8.01 6.28
C LYS A 29 -7.93 -8.06 7.82
N THR A 30 -6.87 -7.52 8.41
CA THR A 30 -6.67 -7.55 9.86
C THR A 30 -7.63 -6.60 10.57
N LEU A 31 -7.73 -5.35 10.13
CA LEU A 31 -8.64 -4.36 10.71
C LEU A 31 -10.11 -4.73 10.50
N GLN A 32 -10.50 -5.32 9.35
CA GLN A 32 -11.87 -5.83 9.16
C GLN A 32 -12.23 -6.92 10.19
N ARG A 33 -11.30 -7.83 10.50
CA ARG A 33 -11.54 -8.90 11.49
C ARG A 33 -11.63 -8.34 12.92
N ARG A 34 -10.81 -7.35 13.25
CA ARG A 34 -10.67 -6.79 14.61
C ARG A 34 -11.66 -5.68 14.92
N ALA A 35 -12.12 -4.90 13.92
CA ALA A 35 -12.99 -3.74 14.12
C ALA A 35 -14.30 -4.04 14.88
N LYS A 36 -14.81 -5.28 14.77
CA LYS A 36 -16.01 -5.72 15.51
C LYS A 36 -15.80 -5.87 17.02
N HIS A 37 -14.54 -5.99 17.46
CA HIS A 37 -14.16 -6.22 18.86
C HIS A 37 -13.71 -4.95 19.58
N ILE A 38 -13.47 -3.84 18.85
CA ILE A 38 -13.09 -2.55 19.42
C ILE A 38 -14.24 -2.01 20.26
N GLN A 39 -13.95 -1.67 21.52
CA GLN A 39 -14.91 -1.07 22.46
C GLN A 39 -14.86 0.46 22.43
N ASP A 40 -13.68 1.05 22.18
CA ASP A 40 -13.54 2.49 22.00
C ASP A 40 -14.30 2.92 20.71
N ASP A 41 -15.38 3.68 20.90
CA ASP A 41 -16.25 4.15 19.82
C ASP A 41 -15.51 5.05 18.82
N GLU A 42 -14.53 5.83 19.27
CA GLU A 42 -13.76 6.72 18.39
C GLU A 42 -12.73 5.93 17.57
N LEU A 43 -12.01 5.02 18.22
CA LEU A 43 -11.09 4.10 17.53
C LEU A 43 -11.85 3.23 16.52
N LYS A 44 -13.05 2.75 16.89
CA LYS A 44 -13.91 1.96 16.01
C LYS A 44 -14.37 2.77 14.80
N ARG A 45 -14.81 4.03 14.98
CA ARG A 45 -15.16 4.91 13.85
C ARG A 45 -13.97 5.18 12.94
N ARG A 46 -12.78 5.42 13.53
CA ARG A 46 -11.55 5.64 12.78
C ARG A 46 -11.17 4.41 11.96
N ALA A 47 -11.20 3.22 12.57
CA ALA A 47 -10.97 1.95 11.87
C ALA A 47 -11.97 1.71 10.72
N VAL A 48 -13.26 1.95 10.94
CA VAL A 48 -14.28 1.80 9.89
C VAL A 48 -14.08 2.79 8.74
N ARG A 49 -13.76 4.07 9.05
CA ARG A 49 -13.47 5.09 8.04
C ARG A 49 -12.24 4.71 7.21
N TRP A 50 -11.18 4.29 7.87
CA TRP A 50 -9.97 3.81 7.22
C TRP A 50 -10.27 2.60 6.32
N ILE A 51 -11.06 1.62 6.78
CA ILE A 51 -11.48 0.48 5.96
C ILE A 51 -12.22 0.96 4.70
N GLN A 52 -13.16 1.90 4.83
CA GLN A 52 -13.90 2.46 3.70
C GLN A 52 -12.98 3.20 2.71
N GLN A 53 -12.06 4.03 3.20
CA GLN A 53 -11.09 4.72 2.37
C GLN A 53 -10.16 3.73 1.67
N SER A 54 -9.68 2.71 2.39
CA SER A 54 -8.85 1.67 1.82
C SER A 54 -9.58 0.88 0.73
N LEU A 55 -10.90 0.71 0.80
CA LEU A 55 -11.69 0.05 -0.26
C LEU A 55 -11.86 0.93 -1.51
N GLN A 56 -11.74 2.26 -1.37
CA GLN A 56 -11.76 3.18 -2.51
C GLN A 56 -10.41 3.28 -3.21
N VAL A 57 -9.32 2.91 -2.51
CA VAL A 57 -8.10 2.53 -3.20
C VAL A 57 -8.47 1.26 -3.97
N PRO A 58 -8.52 1.30 -5.31
CA PRO A 58 -8.73 0.07 -6.05
C PRO A 58 -7.68 -0.90 -5.53
N ALA A 59 -7.93 -2.20 -5.56
CA ALA A 59 -6.86 -3.18 -5.37
C ALA A 59 -5.78 -3.09 -6.47
N SER A 60 -5.68 -1.94 -7.16
CA SER A 60 -4.70 -1.55 -8.13
C SER A 60 -3.35 -1.48 -7.46
N THR A 61 -2.62 -2.57 -7.64
CA THR A 61 -1.17 -2.56 -7.61
C THR A 61 -0.66 -1.36 -8.42
N VAL A 62 0.60 -0.97 -8.20
CA VAL A 62 1.26 0.02 -9.04
C VAL A 62 1.17 -0.34 -10.53
N SER A 63 1.02 -1.63 -10.87
CA SER A 63 0.76 -2.10 -12.23
C SER A 63 -0.55 -1.57 -12.78
N ASP A 64 -1.66 -1.83 -12.08
CA ASP A 64 -2.99 -1.35 -12.49
C ASP A 64 -3.06 0.18 -12.53
N TYR A 65 -2.33 0.88 -11.66
CA TYR A 65 -2.25 2.35 -11.72
C TYR A 65 -1.52 2.84 -12.97
N ILE A 66 -0.39 2.21 -13.33
CA ILE A 66 0.36 2.55 -14.53
C ILE A 66 -0.45 2.21 -15.78
N ASP A 67 -1.09 1.04 -15.83
CA ASP A 67 -1.96 0.63 -16.91
C ASP A 67 -3.11 1.62 -17.12
N HIS A 68 -3.76 2.04 -16.03
CA HIS A 68 -4.80 3.07 -16.09
C HIS A 68 -4.26 4.41 -16.64
N GLN A 69 -3.11 4.88 -16.16
CA GLN A 69 -2.51 6.13 -16.63
C GLN A 69 -2.10 6.06 -18.12
N LEU A 70 -1.61 4.90 -18.58
CA LEU A 70 -1.29 4.67 -19.99
C LEU A 70 -2.56 4.65 -20.85
N SER A 71 -3.61 3.96 -20.39
CA SER A 71 -4.91 3.89 -21.05
C SER A 71 -5.58 5.26 -21.16
N GLU A 72 -5.55 6.07 -20.10
CA GLU A 72 -6.06 7.46 -20.14
C GLU A 72 -5.29 8.30 -21.16
N MET A 73 -3.96 8.15 -21.19
CA MET A 73 -3.12 8.87 -22.13
C MET A 73 -3.43 8.48 -23.57
N GLU A 74 -3.56 7.19 -23.88
CA GLU A 74 -3.92 6.70 -25.22
C GLU A 74 -5.31 7.15 -25.66
N ALA A 75 -6.28 7.22 -24.73
CA ALA A 75 -7.64 7.64 -25.04
C ALA A 75 -7.73 9.16 -25.35
N GLU A 76 -6.96 9.98 -24.64
CA GLU A 76 -7.00 11.44 -24.77
C GLU A 76 -6.04 11.98 -25.84
N TYR A 77 -4.87 11.36 -25.98
CA TYR A 77 -3.79 11.85 -26.83
C TYR A 77 -3.46 10.86 -27.94
N ARG A 78 -3.41 11.35 -29.18
CA ARG A 78 -3.15 10.48 -30.33
C ARG A 78 -1.75 9.88 -30.32
N MET A 79 -0.73 10.65 -29.94
CA MET A 79 0.67 10.21 -29.82
C MET A 79 1.28 9.43 -31.02
N TYR A 80 0.61 9.38 -32.18
CA TYR A 80 1.07 8.75 -33.43
C TYR A 80 1.48 9.81 -34.46
N ASP A 81 2.30 9.37 -35.42
CA ASP A 81 2.90 10.15 -36.51
C ASP A 81 1.90 11.05 -37.26
N HIS A 82 2.34 12.27 -37.56
CA HIS A 82 1.52 13.49 -37.63
C HIS A 82 0.81 13.75 -38.95
N ASP A 83 0.09 12.77 -39.51
CA ASP A 83 -0.67 13.00 -40.75
C ASP A 83 -1.87 13.97 -40.58
N ARG A 84 -2.22 14.38 -39.34
CA ARG A 84 -3.46 15.14 -39.04
C ARG A 84 -3.36 16.19 -37.93
N VAL A 85 -2.17 16.59 -37.50
CA VAL A 85 -1.98 17.62 -36.45
C VAL A 85 -0.97 18.65 -36.98
N GLU A 86 -1.27 19.95 -36.88
CA GLU A 86 -0.38 21.01 -37.40
C GLU A 86 0.92 21.11 -36.59
N ASN A 87 0.86 20.76 -35.30
CA ASN A 87 2.02 20.60 -34.44
C ASN A 87 1.97 19.21 -33.77
N GLY A 88 3.07 18.46 -33.83
CA GLY A 88 3.12 17.14 -33.24
C GLY A 88 3.03 17.14 -31.72
N GLU A 89 3.47 18.23 -31.09
CA GLU A 89 3.46 18.45 -29.65
C GLU A 89 2.04 18.46 -29.06
N ASP A 90 1.05 18.98 -29.81
CA ASP A 90 -0.36 19.01 -29.41
C ASP A 90 -0.97 17.60 -29.28
N ALA A 91 -0.29 16.58 -29.80
CA ALA A 91 -0.69 15.18 -29.68
C ALA A 91 -0.16 14.50 -28.41
N PHE A 92 0.44 15.26 -27.49
CA PHE A 92 1.00 14.77 -26.23
C PHE A 92 0.52 15.63 -25.04
N PRO A 93 0.44 15.07 -23.83
CA PRO A 93 0.22 15.86 -22.63
C PRO A 93 1.45 16.72 -22.31
N ASP A 94 1.23 17.93 -21.77
CA ASP A 94 2.29 18.82 -21.27
C ASP A 94 3.23 18.11 -20.29
N ALA A 95 2.69 17.13 -19.57
CA ALA A 95 3.42 16.33 -18.61
C ALA A 95 4.56 15.48 -19.23
N CYS A 96 4.56 15.31 -20.55
CA CYS A 96 5.60 14.65 -21.36
C CYS A 96 6.63 15.63 -21.96
N GLU A 97 6.50 16.94 -21.73
CA GLU A 97 7.49 17.93 -22.16
C GLU A 97 8.89 17.55 -21.63
N GLY A 98 9.89 17.64 -22.51
CA GLY A 98 11.27 17.22 -22.22
C GLY A 98 11.59 15.75 -22.54
N CYS A 99 10.60 14.96 -22.98
CA CYS A 99 10.86 13.63 -23.55
C CYS A 99 11.53 13.76 -24.95
N PRO A 100 12.56 12.96 -25.28
CA PRO A 100 13.18 12.96 -26.61
C PRO A 100 12.23 12.65 -27.77
N HIS A 101 11.08 12.04 -27.46
CA HIS A 101 10.07 11.61 -28.41
C HIS A 101 8.81 12.50 -28.42
N TYR A 102 8.83 13.59 -27.64
CA TYR A 102 7.74 14.56 -27.57
C TYR A 102 7.49 15.16 -28.95
N GLY A 103 6.25 15.09 -29.42
CA GLY A 103 5.87 15.57 -30.75
C GLY A 103 6.39 14.75 -31.94
N GLY A 104 6.76 13.48 -31.72
CA GLY A 104 7.11 12.54 -32.80
C GLY A 104 6.41 11.17 -32.68
N GLY A 105 6.42 10.57 -31.50
CA GLY A 105 5.69 9.32 -31.24
C GLY A 105 6.11 8.66 -29.93
N CYS A 106 5.17 8.42 -29.02
CA CYS A 106 5.48 7.84 -27.71
C CYS A 106 5.91 6.37 -27.86
N PRO A 107 7.16 5.97 -27.54
CA PRO A 107 7.60 4.59 -27.73
C PRO A 107 6.80 3.59 -26.87
N ILE A 108 6.42 3.99 -25.65
CA ILE A 108 5.67 3.14 -24.72
C ILE A 108 4.28 2.80 -25.26
N ILE A 109 3.60 3.76 -25.91
CA ILE A 109 2.23 3.58 -26.40
C ILE A 109 2.20 3.10 -27.85
N THR A 110 3.10 3.59 -28.69
CA THR A 110 3.00 3.35 -30.14
C THR A 110 3.74 2.10 -30.60
N TRP A 111 4.73 1.63 -29.84
CA TRP A 111 5.51 0.47 -30.23
C TRP A 111 4.98 -0.78 -29.55
N ARG A 112 4.89 -1.85 -30.34
CA ARG A 112 4.40 -3.15 -29.86
C ARG A 112 5.33 -3.79 -28.82
N SER A 113 6.64 -3.66 -29.00
CA SER A 113 7.62 -4.32 -28.11
C SER A 113 7.56 -3.82 -26.65
N PRO A 114 7.48 -2.51 -26.38
CA PRO A 114 7.28 -1.99 -25.02
C PRO A 114 5.97 -2.43 -24.38
N GLN A 115 4.87 -2.49 -25.15
CA GLN A 115 3.58 -2.98 -24.64
C GLN A 115 3.64 -4.47 -24.25
N GLU A 116 4.21 -5.31 -25.12
CA GLU A 116 4.39 -6.75 -24.82
C GLU A 116 5.34 -6.97 -23.63
N GLU A 117 6.32 -6.10 -23.42
CA GLU A 117 7.19 -6.15 -22.25
C GLU A 117 6.44 -5.70 -20.99
N LEU A 118 5.61 -4.67 -21.07
CA LEU A 118 4.79 -4.21 -19.95
C LEU A 118 3.81 -5.29 -19.48
N ASP A 119 3.10 -5.92 -20.41
CA ASP A 119 2.20 -7.05 -20.13
C ASP A 119 2.97 -8.19 -19.48
N ARG A 120 4.16 -8.54 -20.01
CA ARG A 120 4.99 -9.60 -19.45
C ARG A 120 5.47 -9.28 -18.03
N ILE A 121 5.87 -8.03 -17.76
CA ILE A 121 6.29 -7.59 -16.44
C ILE A 121 5.10 -7.69 -15.46
N ALA A 122 3.92 -7.24 -15.88
CA ALA A 122 2.70 -7.33 -15.08
C ALA A 122 2.32 -8.79 -14.76
N GLU A 123 2.48 -9.71 -15.71
CA GLU A 123 2.16 -11.13 -15.53
C GLU A 123 3.20 -11.91 -14.72
N SER A 124 4.49 -11.56 -14.86
CA SER A 124 5.59 -12.35 -14.28
C SER A 124 6.11 -11.83 -12.94
N ALA A 125 5.83 -10.57 -12.59
CA ALA A 125 6.24 -10.01 -11.32
C ALA A 125 5.58 -10.75 -10.15
N THR A 126 6.41 -11.29 -9.27
CA THR A 126 5.94 -12.02 -8.07
C THR A 126 5.39 -11.12 -6.98
N ASP A 127 5.79 -9.85 -7.01
CA ASP A 127 5.47 -8.84 -6.01
C ASP A 127 5.64 -7.43 -6.59
N GLY A 128 5.05 -6.43 -5.93
CA GLY A 128 5.13 -5.03 -6.36
C GLY A 128 6.55 -4.45 -6.41
N THR A 129 7.52 -4.99 -5.64
CA THR A 129 8.91 -4.52 -5.68
C THR A 129 9.59 -4.97 -6.96
N THR A 130 9.41 -6.22 -7.35
CA THR A 130 9.88 -6.79 -8.61
C THR A 130 9.27 -6.05 -9.79
N PHE A 131 7.95 -5.84 -9.78
CA PHE A 131 7.26 -5.05 -10.80
C PHE A 131 7.86 -3.64 -10.93
N LYS A 132 8.00 -2.90 -9.81
CA LYS A 132 8.56 -1.53 -9.81
C LYS A 132 9.99 -1.49 -10.35
N ARG A 133 10.81 -2.50 -10.09
CA ARG A 133 12.18 -2.58 -10.59
C ARG A 133 12.19 -2.77 -12.11
N GLU A 134 11.40 -3.71 -12.61
CA GLU A 134 11.39 -4.05 -14.04
C GLU A 134 10.76 -2.94 -14.88
N ILE A 135 9.63 -2.37 -14.43
CA ILE A 135 8.97 -1.28 -15.15
C ILE A 135 9.84 0.00 -15.20
N ARG A 136 10.67 0.25 -14.17
CA ARG A 136 11.68 1.33 -14.21
C ARG A 136 12.79 1.04 -15.23
N GLY A 137 13.17 -0.22 -15.39
CA GLY A 137 14.08 -0.66 -16.44
C GLY A 137 13.52 -0.40 -17.83
N LEU A 138 12.26 -0.78 -18.06
CA LEU A 138 11.53 -0.50 -19.31
C LEU A 138 11.45 1.02 -19.58
N ALA A 139 11.09 1.80 -18.57
CA ALA A 139 11.01 3.25 -18.68
C ALA A 139 12.35 3.89 -19.06
N THR A 140 13.45 3.40 -18.47
CA THR A 140 14.81 3.88 -18.78
C THR A 140 15.21 3.54 -20.21
N LEU A 141 14.86 2.34 -20.69
CA LEU A 141 15.18 1.91 -22.05
C LEU A 141 14.50 2.76 -23.13
N HIS A 142 13.34 3.34 -22.81
CA HIS A 142 12.52 4.11 -23.73
C HIS A 142 12.42 5.61 -23.37
N ASP A 143 13.34 6.09 -22.53
CA ASP A 143 13.41 7.51 -22.10
C ASP A 143 12.06 8.07 -21.60
N CYS A 144 11.28 7.23 -20.92
CA CYS A 144 9.96 7.59 -20.39
C CYS A 144 10.09 8.06 -18.93
N HIS A 145 10.02 9.38 -18.69
CA HIS A 145 10.02 9.93 -17.32
C HIS A 145 8.66 9.85 -16.61
N ARG A 146 7.58 9.54 -17.34
CA ARG A 146 6.23 9.44 -16.77
C ARG A 146 6.07 8.24 -15.84
N ILE A 147 6.56 7.06 -16.25
CA ILE A 147 6.45 5.83 -15.45
C ILE A 147 7.09 6.00 -14.06
N PRO A 148 8.34 6.46 -13.91
CA PRO A 148 8.91 6.71 -12.59
C PRO A 148 8.11 7.72 -11.77
N THR A 149 7.60 8.79 -12.41
CA THR A 149 6.77 9.80 -11.76
C THR A 149 5.48 9.18 -11.21
N TRP A 150 4.81 8.32 -11.98
CA TRP A 150 3.59 7.64 -11.55
C TRP A 150 3.82 6.67 -10.40
N ILE A 151 4.93 5.94 -10.39
CA ILE A 151 5.28 5.07 -9.25
C ILE A 151 5.40 5.91 -7.99
N THR A 152 6.15 7.03 -8.03
CA THR A 152 6.30 7.91 -6.88
C THR A 152 4.98 8.54 -6.46
N GLN A 153 4.14 8.98 -7.40
CA GLN A 153 2.81 9.52 -7.10
C GLN A 153 1.93 8.49 -6.41
N TRP A 154 1.94 7.24 -6.87
CA TRP A 154 1.21 6.15 -6.24
C TRP A 154 1.74 5.88 -4.82
N GLU A 155 3.06 5.80 -4.65
CA GLU A 155 3.71 5.59 -3.35
C GLU A 155 3.33 6.71 -2.36
N THR A 156 3.52 7.97 -2.73
CA THR A 156 3.19 9.13 -1.88
C THR A 156 1.70 9.24 -1.58
N ARG A 157 0.82 8.88 -2.53
CA ARG A 157 -0.63 8.95 -2.34
C ARG A 157 -1.10 7.96 -1.27
N TYR A 158 -0.46 6.80 -1.16
CA TYR A 158 -0.93 5.71 -0.29
C TYR A 158 -0.05 5.45 0.93
N GLU A 159 1.13 6.07 1.02
CA GLU A 159 2.01 6.03 2.20
C GLU A 159 1.27 6.45 3.46
N GLY A 160 0.61 7.61 3.44
CA GLY A 160 -0.17 8.09 4.59
C GLY A 160 -1.35 7.18 4.98
N LEU A 161 -1.90 6.44 4.01
CA LEU A 161 -2.96 5.47 4.29
C LEU A 161 -2.40 4.23 5.00
N VAL A 162 -1.20 3.76 4.63
CA VAL A 162 -0.52 2.66 5.33
C VAL A 162 -0.12 3.08 6.74
N GLU A 163 0.47 4.25 6.90
CA GLU A 163 0.84 4.80 8.22
C GLU A 163 -0.37 4.90 9.15
N GLU A 164 -1.50 5.44 8.66
CA GLU A 164 -2.73 5.52 9.45
C GLU A 164 -3.25 4.13 9.84
N GLY A 165 -3.18 3.16 8.91
CA GLY A 165 -3.62 1.80 9.18
C GLY A 165 -2.80 1.12 10.27
N TRP A 166 -1.48 1.35 10.27
CA TRP A 166 -0.58 0.86 11.33
C TRP A 166 -0.86 1.53 12.67
N ASP A 167 -1.11 2.84 12.71
CA ASP A 167 -1.46 3.54 13.95
C ASP A 167 -2.78 3.03 14.56
N ILE A 168 -3.78 2.76 13.71
CA ILE A 168 -5.04 2.15 14.14
C ILE A 168 -4.79 0.72 14.66
N TYR A 169 -4.00 -0.08 13.95
CA TYR A 169 -3.66 -1.45 14.38
C TYR A 169 -2.98 -1.46 15.74
N LEU A 170 -1.95 -0.63 15.95
CA LEU A 170 -1.23 -0.52 17.22
C LEU A 170 -2.17 -0.06 18.35
N SER A 171 -3.05 0.90 18.07
CA SER A 171 -4.05 1.37 19.04
C SER A 171 -5.01 0.25 19.47
N ILE A 172 -5.41 -0.63 18.54
CA ILE A 172 -6.23 -1.80 18.86
C ILE A 172 -5.45 -2.81 19.71
N GLU A 173 -4.18 -3.07 19.40
CA GLU A 173 -3.35 -3.99 20.19
C GLU A 173 -3.13 -3.48 21.62
N ILE A 174 -3.01 -2.18 21.82
CA ILE A 174 -2.92 -1.56 23.15
C ILE A 174 -4.24 -1.72 23.91
N ASP A 175 -5.39 -1.46 23.25
CA ASP A 175 -6.74 -1.62 23.84
C ASP A 175 -7.01 -3.08 24.25
N VAL A 176 -6.61 -4.05 23.41
CA VAL A 176 -6.76 -5.49 23.69
C VAL A 176 -5.74 -5.98 24.73
N GLY A 177 -4.49 -5.52 24.67
CA GLY A 177 -3.42 -5.90 25.60
C GLY A 177 -3.64 -5.43 27.05
N LEU A 178 -4.37 -4.33 27.25
CA LEU A 178 -4.83 -3.89 28.57
C LEU A 178 -5.90 -4.83 29.17
N MET A 179 -6.55 -5.67 28.36
CA MET A 179 -7.54 -6.65 28.80
C MET A 179 -6.98 -8.06 29.02
N ASP A 180 -5.90 -8.45 28.32
CA ASP A 180 -5.20 -9.73 28.51
C ASP A 180 -4.25 -9.74 29.74
N SER A 181 -4.37 -8.77 30.64
CA SER A 181 -3.84 -8.86 32.01
C SER A 181 -4.93 -9.30 33.00
N PRO A 182 -5.25 -10.61 33.11
CA PRO A 182 -6.05 -11.11 34.21
C PRO A 182 -5.20 -11.07 35.48
N GLY A 183 -5.38 -10.02 36.29
CA GLY A 183 -4.97 -9.98 37.68
C GLY A 183 -3.46 -10.09 37.91
N ALA A 184 -2.76 -8.94 37.88
CA ALA A 184 -1.70 -8.76 38.86
C ALA A 184 -2.40 -8.67 40.23
N GLU A 185 -2.61 -9.82 40.86
CA GLU A 185 -3.03 -9.90 42.25
C GLU A 185 -2.11 -9.00 43.06
N MET A 186 -2.65 -7.90 43.59
CA MET A 186 -2.01 -7.17 44.65
C MET A 186 -1.96 -8.13 45.83
N LYS A 187 -0.84 -8.85 45.97
CA LYS A 187 -0.50 -9.54 47.22
C LYS A 187 -0.31 -8.46 48.27
N VAL A 188 -1.42 -8.05 48.88
CA VAL A 188 -1.39 -7.41 50.18
C VAL A 188 -0.96 -8.50 51.15
N ASP A 189 0.33 -8.49 51.47
CA ASP A 189 0.87 -9.30 52.54
C ASP A 189 0.34 -8.74 53.86
N LEU A 190 -0.73 -9.36 54.39
CA LEU A 190 -1.27 -9.09 55.72
C LEU A 190 -0.60 -9.97 56.79
N SER A 191 0.65 -10.38 56.59
CA SER A 191 1.42 -11.07 57.63
C SER A 191 2.54 -10.21 58.19
N ALA A 192 2.15 -9.11 58.83
CA ALA A 192 2.94 -8.51 59.90
C ALA A 192 1.99 -7.87 60.91
N ASP A 193 2.30 -8.08 62.19
CA ASP A 193 1.70 -7.48 63.37
C ASP A 193 0.49 -8.21 64.00
N ASP A 194 0.73 -9.45 64.44
CA ASP A 194 0.16 -9.91 65.73
C ASP A 194 1.28 -10.48 66.60
N ASP A 195 2.02 -9.59 67.25
CA ASP A 195 2.82 -9.89 68.44
C ASP A 195 2.87 -8.62 69.30
N GLY A 196 1.99 -8.51 70.30
CA GLY A 196 2.14 -7.42 71.28
C GLY A 196 0.96 -7.07 72.19
N GLY A 197 0.50 -8.00 73.04
CA GLY A 197 -0.20 -7.64 74.29
C GLY A 197 -0.91 -8.83 74.93
N GLY A 198 -0.74 -9.17 76.20
CA GLY A 198 -0.08 -8.55 77.34
C GLY A 198 -0.49 -9.31 78.61
N TYR A 199 0.05 -8.86 79.75
CA TYR A 199 -0.14 -9.26 81.16
C TYR A 199 0.81 -10.30 81.74
#